data_AF-A0A7W5XX12-F1
#
_entry.id   AF-A0A7W5XX12-F1
#
_cell.length_a   1.000
_cell.length_b   1.000
_cell.length_c   1.000
_cell.angle_alpha   90.00
_cell.angle_beta   90.00
_cell.angle_gamma   90.00
#
_symmetry.space_group_name_H-M   'P 1'
#
loop_
_entity.id
_entity.type
_entity.pdbx_description
1 polymer ?
#
loop_
_entity_poly.entity_id
_entity_poly.type
_entity_poly.pdbx_seq_one_letter_code
_entity_poly.pdbx_strand_id
1 'polypeptide(L)' 'MAMSNRQADRELYDRIWSLGAQAVRDNRISELTYVTLTTPSLEEYQNSRGARMSDLIRVVQLGILQLRGSGELNGS' A
#
# COMPACT_ATOMS: atom_id res chain seq x y z
N MET A 1 9.28 -17.66 16.65
CA MET A 1 8.89 -16.23 16.75
C MET A 1 8.99 -15.45 15.43
N ALA A 2 9.67 -15.93 14.38
CA ALA A 2 9.76 -15.20 13.10
C ALA A 2 8.47 -15.20 12.24
N MET A 3 7.55 -16.17 12.42
CA MET A 3 6.32 -16.23 11.63
C MET A 3 5.31 -15.12 11.97
N SER A 4 5.21 -14.71 13.25
CA SER A 4 4.29 -13.64 13.67
C SER A 4 4.61 -12.31 13.02
N ASN A 5 5.89 -11.96 12.90
CA ASN A 5 6.27 -10.68 12.28
C ASN A 5 5.91 -10.64 10.80
N ARG A 6 6.10 -11.76 10.07
CA ARG A 6 5.77 -11.80 8.64
C ARG A 6 4.27 -11.68 8.38
N GLN A 7 3.44 -12.23 9.26
CA GLN A 7 1.99 -12.11 9.14
C GLN A 7 1.51 -10.69 9.49
N ALA A 8 2.07 -10.09 10.54
CA ALA A 8 1.81 -8.68 10.88
C ALA A 8 2.23 -7.73 9.74
N ASP A 9 3.38 -7.98 9.09
CA ASP A 9 3.84 -7.19 7.95
C ASP A 9 2.87 -7.28 6.76
N ARG A 10 2.32 -8.47 6.49
CA ARG A 10 1.31 -8.66 5.43
C ARG A 10 0.01 -7.94 5.74
N GLU A 11 -0.49 -8.06 6.96
CA GLU A 11 -1.71 -7.37 7.40
C GLU A 11 -1.56 -5.84 7.34
N LEU A 12 -0.42 -5.33 7.79
CA LEU A 12 -0.10 -3.91 7.69
C LEU A 12 -0.02 -3.45 6.23
N TYR A 13 0.63 -4.24 5.38
CA TYR A 13 0.73 -3.95 3.95
C TYR A 13 -0.66 -3.95 3.29
N ASP A 14 -1.51 -4.95 3.53
CA ASP A 14 -2.84 -5.04 2.95
C ASP A 14 -3.70 -3.82 3.34
N ARG A 15 -3.57 -3.38 4.60
CA ARG A 15 -4.22 -2.18 5.10
C ARG A 15 -3.73 -0.91 4.41
N ILE A 16 -2.41 -0.73 4.32
CA ILE A 16 -1.79 0.41 3.63
C ILE A 16 -2.21 0.42 2.15
N TRP A 17 -2.20 -0.74 1.50
CA TRP A 17 -2.59 -0.88 0.10
C TRP A 17 -4.05 -0.46 -0.11
N SER A 18 -4.96 -0.96 0.73
CA SER A 18 -6.38 -0.62 0.68
C SER A 18 -6.62 0.89 0.79
N LEU A 19 -5.96 1.55 1.76
CA LEU A 19 -6.04 3.00 1.93
C LEU A 19 -5.44 3.76 0.75
N GLY A 20 -4.32 3.30 0.20
CA GLY A 20 -3.69 3.89 -0.96
C GLY A 20 -4.56 3.79 -2.21
N ALA A 21 -5.16 2.63 -2.45
CA ALA A 21 -6.06 2.39 -3.57
C ALA A 21 -7.34 3.23 -3.45
N GLN A 22 -7.87 3.39 -2.24
CA GLN A 22 -8.97 4.31 -1.98
C GLN A 22 -8.56 5.76 -2.29
N ALA A 23 -7.41 6.21 -1.79
CA ALA A 23 -6.91 7.56 -2.07
C ALA A 23 -6.72 7.85 -3.57
N VAL A 24 -6.26 6.86 -4.35
CA VAL A 24 -6.17 6.99 -5.82
C VAL A 24 -7.54 7.23 -6.45
N ARG A 25 -8.58 6.51 -5.99
CA ARG A 25 -9.96 6.67 -6.49
C ARG A 25 -10.53 8.04 -6.08
N ASP A 26 -10.39 8.40 -4.81
CA ASP A 26 -10.95 9.64 -4.26
C ASP A 26 -10.32 10.88 -4.91
N ASN A 27 -9.01 10.85 -5.15
CA ASN A 27 -8.27 11.93 -5.80
C ASN A 27 -8.26 11.84 -7.34
N ARG A 28 -8.91 10.82 -7.93
CA ARG A 28 -8.99 10.59 -9.39
C ARG A 28 -7.62 10.55 -10.09
N ILE A 29 -6.65 9.87 -9.47
CA ILE A 29 -5.28 9.75 -9.99
C ILE A 29 -5.27 8.70 -11.13
N SER A 30 -5.51 9.18 -12.35
CA SER A 30 -5.72 8.34 -13.53
C SER A 30 -4.54 7.42 -13.85
N GLU A 31 -3.31 7.90 -13.65
CA GLU A 31 -2.06 7.18 -13.94
C GLU A 31 -1.85 5.97 -13.01
N LEU A 32 -2.43 5.99 -11.80
CA LEU A 32 -2.34 4.87 -10.85
C LEU A 32 -3.58 3.97 -10.89
N THR A 33 -4.62 4.34 -11.65
CA THR A 33 -5.87 3.56 -11.66
C THR A 33 -5.64 2.11 -12.05
N TYR A 34 -4.83 1.87 -13.10
CA TYR A 34 -4.51 0.51 -13.57
C TYR A 34 -3.89 -0.35 -12.45
N VAL A 35 -2.94 0.19 -11.68
CA VAL A 35 -2.25 -0.60 -10.66
C VAL A 35 -3.18 -0.95 -9.48
N THR A 36 -4.15 -0.09 -9.18
CA THR A 36 -5.17 -0.34 -8.15
C THR A 36 -6.28 -1.33 -8.57
N LEU A 37 -6.35 -1.70 -9.85
CA LEU A 37 -7.19 -2.82 -10.31
C LEU A 37 -6.58 -4.17 -9.94
N THR A 38 -5.27 -4.18 -9.64
CA THR A 38 -4.60 -5.34 -9.05
C THR A 38 -4.49 -5.17 -7.55
N THR A 39 -4.53 -6.27 -6.81
CA THR A 39 -4.26 -6.29 -5.36
C THR A 39 -3.01 -7.14 -5.12
N PRO A 40 -1.81 -6.60 -5.38
CA PRO A 40 -0.58 -7.34 -5.23
C PRO A 40 -0.34 -7.67 -3.76
N SER A 41 0.01 -8.91 -3.48
CA SER A 41 0.51 -9.34 -2.17
C SER A 41 1.82 -8.63 -1.80
N LEU A 42 2.18 -8.67 -0.51
CA LEU A 42 3.46 -8.14 -0.02
C LEU A 42 4.66 -8.76 -0.78
N GLU A 43 4.61 -10.07 -1.05
CA GLU A 43 5.63 -10.75 -1.83
C GLU A 43 5.72 -10.25 -3.27
N GLU A 44 4.59 -10.03 -3.95
CA GLU A 44 4.58 -9.50 -5.31
C GLU A 44 5.08 -8.06 -5.37
N TYR A 45 4.72 -7.25 -4.38
CA TYR A 45 5.26 -5.90 -4.20
C TYR A 45 6.78 -5.91 -4.06
N GLN A 46 7.31 -6.74 -3.14
CA GLN A 46 8.75 -6.86 -2.88
C GLN A 46 9.54 -7.40 -4.10
N ASN A 47 8.91 -8.23 -4.93
CA ASN A 47 9.53 -8.79 -6.13
C ASN A 47 9.34 -7.93 -7.39
N SER A 48 8.54 -6.87 -7.31
CA SER A 48 8.25 -6.01 -8.46
C SER A 48 9.47 -5.16 -8.86
N ARG A 49 9.53 -4.79 -10.15
CA ARG A 49 10.66 -4.04 -10.73
C ARG A 49 10.19 -3.00 -11.75
N GLY A 50 11.07 -2.06 -12.06
CA GLY A 50 10.86 -1.06 -13.11
C GLY A 50 9.67 -0.14 -12.84
N ALA A 51 9.01 0.31 -13.91
CA ALA A 51 7.89 1.26 -13.83
C ALA A 51 6.75 0.79 -12.92
N ARG A 52 6.43 -0.51 -12.95
CA ARG A 52 5.41 -1.09 -12.07
C ARG A 52 5.75 -0.90 -10.60
N MET A 53 7.02 -1.10 -10.20
CA MET A 53 7.43 -0.87 -8.81
C MET A 53 7.26 0.60 -8.41
N SER A 54 7.59 1.54 -9.29
CA SER A 54 7.38 2.97 -9.03
C SER A 54 5.92 3.32 -8.78
N ASP A 55 4.99 2.75 -9.57
CA ASP A 55 3.56 2.97 -9.38
C ASP A 55 3.05 2.33 -8.08
N LEU A 56 3.49 1.12 -7.76
CA LEU A 56 3.16 0.45 -6.50
C LEU A 56 3.64 1.25 -5.28
N ILE A 57 4.87 1.77 -5.31
CA ILE A 57 5.42 2.62 -4.25
C ILE A 57 4.54 3.86 -4.05
N ARG A 58 4.07 4.50 -5.13
CA ARG A 58 3.21 5.69 -5.02
C ARG A 58 1.88 5.38 -4.33
N VAL A 59 1.24 4.25 -4.66
CA VAL A 59 0.01 3.81 -3.99
C VAL A 59 0.27 3.56 -2.51
N VAL A 60 1.35 2.85 -2.17
CA VAL A 60 1.75 2.60 -0.78
C VAL A 60 2.01 3.90 -0.01
N GLN A 61 2.68 4.88 -0.62
CA GLN A 61 2.93 6.18 -0.02
C GLN A 61 1.62 6.93 0.28
N LEU A 62 0.66 6.92 -0.64
CA LEU A 62 -0.67 7.49 -0.40
C LEU A 62 -1.37 6.78 0.77
N GLY A 63 -1.28 5.46 0.85
CA GLY A 63 -1.84 4.68 1.96
C GLY A 63 -1.22 5.01 3.31
N ILE A 64 0.10 5.17 3.37
CA ILE A 64 0.80 5.59 4.59
C ILE A 64 0.36 6.99 5.01
N LEU A 65 0.20 7.93 4.07
CA LEU A 65 -0.27 9.28 4.36
C LEU A 65 -1.68 9.27 4.94
N GLN A 66 -2.59 8.47 4.38
CA GLN A 66 -3.94 8.28 4.93
C GLN A 66 -3.89 7.68 6.34
N LEU A 67 -3.09 6.62 6.54
CA LEU A 67 -2.97 5.96 7.84
C LEU A 67 -2.39 6.90 8.93
N ARG A 68 -1.47 7.80 8.55
CA ARG A 68 -0.98 8.87 9.44
C ARG A 68 -2.03 9.94 9.71
N GLY A 69 -2.77 10.36 8.68
CA GLY A 69 -3.86 11.34 8.82
C GLY A 69 -4.97 10.87 9.75
N SER A 70 -5.25 9.55 9.77
CA SER A 70 -6.21 8.91 10.67
C SER A 70 -5.69 8.72 12.11
N GLY A 71 -4.41 9.04 12.38
CA GLY A 71 -3.80 8.86 13.71
C GLY A 71 -3.38 7.43 14.05
N GLU A 72 -3.51 6.47 13.12
CA GLU A 72 -3.27 5.04 13.37
C GLU A 72 -1.79 4.64 13.31
N LEU A 73 -0.93 5.53 12.79
CA LEU A 73 0.53 5.40 12.83
C LEU A 73 1.19 6.23 13.93
N ASN A 74 0.42 7.02 14.69
CA ASN A 74 0.94 7.71 15.85
C ASN A 74 0.94 6.73 17.02
N GLY A 75 2.02 5.96 17.13
CA GLY A 75 2.35 5.27 18.37
C GLY A 75 2.51 6.29 19.49
N SER A 76 1.82 6.04 20.60
CA SER A 76 2.04 6.63 21.92
C SER A 76 3.49 6.53 22.39
#